data_AF-A0A357MR38-F1
#
_entry.id   AF-A0A357MR38-F1
#
_cell.length_a   1.000
_cell.length_b   1.000
_cell.length_c   1.000
_cell.angle_alpha   90.00
_cell.angle_beta   90.00
_cell.angle_gamma   90.00
#
_symmetry.space_group_name_H-M   'P 1'
#
loop_
_entity.id
_entity.type
_entity.pdbx_description
1 polymer ?
#
loop_
_entity_poly.entity_id
_entity_poly.type
_entity_poly.pdbx_seq_one_letter_code
_entity_poly.pdbx_strand_id
1 'polypeptide(L)' 'PERLIQAVSPDVLVKGGDWEGRAIAGSEHVLGCGGEVMTIPFEEGFSTSSTFEKIKKQRG' A
#
# COMPACT_ATOMS: atom_id res chain seq x y z
N PRO A 1 -3.86 10.84 -0.31
CA PRO A 1 -4.19 10.19 -1.61
C PRO A 1 -5.70 10.06 -1.88
N GLU A 2 -6.54 10.10 -0.85
CA GLU A 2 -8.00 9.97 -0.93
C GLU A 2 -8.69 10.78 -2.04
N ARG A 3 -8.40 12.08 -2.18
CA ARG A 3 -9.03 12.93 -3.21
C ARG A 3 -8.93 12.34 -4.63
N LEU A 4 -7.78 11.72 -4.96
CA LEU A 4 -7.59 11.10 -6.27
C LEU A 4 -8.40 9.80 -6.40
N ILE A 5 -8.50 9.03 -5.32
CA ILE A 5 -9.28 7.79 -5.29
C ILE A 5 -10.77 8.12 -5.45
N GLN A 6 -11.26 9.18 -4.80
CA GLN A 6 -12.63 9.67 -5.00
C GLN A 6 -12.86 10.13 -6.44
N ALA A 7 -11.91 10.87 -7.03
CA ALA A 7 -12.02 11.36 -8.39
C ALA A 7 -12.07 10.24 -9.44
N VAL A 8 -11.33 9.14 -9.21
CA VAL A 8 -11.27 8.00 -10.13
C VAL A 8 -12.36 6.97 -9.83
N SER A 9 -12.82 6.87 -8.57
CA SER A 9 -13.82 5.92 -8.09
C SER A 9 -13.60 4.48 -8.59
N PRO A 10 -12.48 3.84 -8.22
CA PRO A 10 -12.17 2.49 -8.69
C PRO A 10 -13.12 1.45 -8.08
N ASP A 11 -13.45 0.41 -8.85
CA ASP A 11 -14.21 -0.74 -8.36
C ASP A 11 -13.42 -1.60 -7.37
N VAL A 12 -12.08 -1.59 -7.48
CA VAL A 12 -11.17 -2.34 -6.60
C VAL A 12 -9.98 -1.47 -6.19
N LEU A 13 -9.73 -1.34 -4.88
CA LEU A 13 -8.59 -0.63 -4.30
C LEU A 13 -7.65 -1.62 -3.60
N VAL A 14 -6.45 -1.79 -4.15
CA VAL A 14 -5.43 -2.69 -3.59
C VAL A 14 -4.27 -1.91 -2.97
N LYS A 15 -3.82 -2.33 -1.77
CA LYS A 15 -2.60 -1.82 -1.13
C LYS A 15 -1.67 -2.96 -0.71
N GLY A 16 -0.37 -2.80 -0.93
CA GLY A 16 0.64 -3.72 -0.40
C GLY A 16 1.02 -3.37 1.04
N GLY A 17 1.38 -4.39 1.83
CA GLY A 17 1.94 -4.24 3.18
C GLY A 17 1.02 -4.67 4.32
N ASP A 18 1.57 -4.68 5.53
CA ASP A 18 0.82 -4.90 6.77
C ASP A 18 0.03 -3.63 7.12
N TRP A 19 -1.28 -3.68 6.86
CA TRP A 19 -2.22 -2.63 7.22
C TRP A 19 -2.95 -2.93 8.54
N GLU A 20 -2.36 -3.75 9.42
CA GLU A 20 -2.96 -4.15 10.69
C GLU A 20 -3.46 -2.93 11.47
N GLY A 21 -4.80 -2.75 11.48
CA GLY A 21 -5.49 -1.71 12.23
C GLY A 21 -5.45 -0.29 11.64
N ARG A 22 -4.91 -0.06 10.43
CA ARG A 22 -4.93 1.28 9.79
C ARG A 22 -5.95 1.37 8.67
N ALA A 23 -6.74 2.44 8.68
CA ALA A 23 -7.63 2.76 7.57
C ALA A 23 -6.82 3.08 6.30
N ILE A 24 -7.16 2.42 5.19
CA ILE A 24 -6.60 2.72 3.87
C ILE A 24 -7.27 4.01 3.38
N ALA A 25 -6.49 5.05 3.10
CA ALA A 25 -7.04 6.29 2.57
C ALA A 25 -7.87 6.02 1.30
N GLY A 26 -9.15 6.44 1.31
CA GLY A 26 -10.12 6.20 0.25
C GLY A 26 -10.92 4.90 0.36
N SER A 27 -10.70 4.07 1.40
CA SER A 27 -11.45 2.82 1.58
C SER A 27 -12.94 3.03 1.81
N GLU A 28 -13.31 4.04 2.61
CA GLU A 28 -14.73 4.34 2.89
C GLU A 28 -15.50 4.71 1.63
N HIS A 29 -14.88 5.52 0.75
CA HIS A 29 -15.46 5.88 -0.55
C HIS A 29 -15.68 4.65 -1.42
N VAL A 30 -14.64 3.83 -1.61
CA VAL A 30 -14.70 2.63 -2.48
C VAL A 30 -15.75 1.64 -1.97
N LEU A 31 -15.76 1.35 -0.66
CA LEU A 31 -16.77 0.49 -0.05
C LEU A 31 -18.18 1.09 -0.15
N GLY A 32 -18.32 2.40 0.05
CA GLY A 32 -19.59 3.12 -0.08
C GLY A 32 -20.15 3.12 -1.51
N CYS A 33 -19.28 3.03 -2.51
CA CYS A 33 -19.65 2.87 -3.93
C CYS A 33 -19.92 1.40 -4.32
N GLY A 34 -19.81 0.44 -3.39
CA GLY A 34 -20.01 -0.99 -3.65
C GLY A 34 -18.78 -1.70 -4.23
N GLY A 35 -17.62 -1.05 -4.21
CA GLY A 35 -16.34 -1.63 -4.61
C GLY A 35 -15.66 -2.41 -3.48
N GLU A 36 -14.48 -2.95 -3.78
CA GLU A 36 -13.72 -3.82 -2.88
C GLU A 36 -12.39 -3.19 -2.47
N VAL A 37 -11.96 -3.46 -1.22
CA VAL A 37 -10.67 -3.01 -0.70
C VAL A 37 -9.88 -4.24 -0.25
N MET A 38 -8.68 -4.41 -0.80
CA MET A 38 -7.85 -5.58 -0.55
C MET A 38 -6.43 -5.19 -0.16
N THR A 39 -5.81 -6.03 0.65
CA THR A 39 -4.39 -5.94 0.97
C THR A 39 -3.65 -7.16 0.45
N ILE A 40 -2.44 -6.94 -0.08
CA ILE A 40 -1.54 -8.01 -0.46
C ILE A 40 -0.31 -8.02 0.46
N PRO A 41 0.14 -9.20 0.90
CA PRO A 41 1.33 -9.29 1.75
C PRO A 41 2.55 -8.75 1.01
N PHE A 42 3.46 -8.15 1.76
CA PHE A 42 4.72 -7.67 1.21
C PHE A 42 5.74 -8.79 1.19
N GLU A 43 6.46 -8.99 0.09
CA GLU A 43 7.58 -9.94 0.07
C GLU A 43 8.79 -9.37 0.84
N GLU A 44 9.19 -10.09 1.88
CA GLU A 44 10.38 -9.76 2.65
C GLU A 44 11.65 -9.90 1.79
N GLY A 45 12.60 -8.99 1.99
CA GLY A 45 13.91 -9.03 1.30
C GLY A 45 14.05 -8.11 0.08
N PHE A 46 12.95 -7.58 -0.46
CA PHE A 46 12.93 -6.65 -1.61
C PHE A 46 12.72 -5.17 -1.23
N SER A 47 13.09 -4.80 0.00
CA SER A 47 13.01 -3.40 0.43
C SER A 47 14.14 -2.58 -0.18
N THR A 48 13.83 -1.41 -0.73
CA THR A 48 14.85 -0.43 -1.13
C THR A 48 15.76 -0.06 0.04
N SER A 49 15.22 0.02 1.26
CA SER A 49 15.99 0.24 2.48
C SER A 49 16.99 -0.89 2.75
N SER A 50 16.59 -2.14 2.56
CA SER A 50 17.50 -3.28 2.75
C SER A 50 18.62 -3.29 1.69
N THR A 51 18.30 -2.89 0.45
CA THR A 51 19.30 -2.66 -0.60
C THR A 51 20.29 -1.55 -0.21
N PHE A 52 19.82 -0.41 0.30
CA PHE A 52 20.70 0.67 0.76
C PHE A 52 21.61 0.24 1.92
N GLU A 53 21.08 -0.48 2.90
CA GLU A 53 21.88 -0.97 4.03
C GLU A 53 22.95 -1.99 3.58
N LYS A 54 22.63 -2.88 2.63
CA LYS A 54 23.62 -3.77 1.99
C LYS A 54 24.74 -2.98 1.31
N ILE A 55 24.40 -1.92 0.56
CA ILE A 55 25.38 -1.05 -0.12
C ILE A 55 26.28 -0.34 0.89
N LYS A 56 25.72 0.20 1.99
CA LYS A 56 26.53 0.84 3.05
C LYS A 56 27.48 -0.14 3.71
N LYS A 57 27.02 -1.36 4.01
CA LYS A 57 27.81 -2.39 4.72
C LYS A 57 28.96 -2.95 3.87
N GLN A 58 28.88 -2.88 2.54
CA GLN A 58 29.94 -3.30 1.63
C GLN A 58 31.05 -2.25 1.42
N ARG A 59 30.85 -1.02 1.88
CA ARG A 59 31.84 0.08 1.73
C ARG A 59 32.63 0.37 3.02
N GLY A 60 32.53 -0.51 4.01
CA GLY A 60 33.31 -0.48 5.25
C GLY A 60 34.47 -1.45 5.22
#